data_AF-A0A2G9XMU8-F1
#
_entry.id   AF-A0A2G9XMU8-F1
#
_cell.length_a   1.000
_cell.length_b   1.000
_cell.length_c   1.000
_cell.angle_alpha   90.00
_cell.angle_beta   90.00
_cell.angle_gamma   90.00
#
_symmetry.space_group_name_H-M   'P 1'
#
loop_
_entity.id
_entity.type
_entity.pdbx_description
1 polymer ?
#
loop_
_entity_poly.entity_id
_entity_poly.type
_entity_poly.pdbx_seq_one_letter_code
_entity_poly.pdbx_strand_id
1 'polypeptide(L)'
;MATFFQSENWMNYLLALIPIFVAIDVIGILPIFITLTEDIEAKERTKIVKQSIVTSFVVSMGFLALGKFVFRVLGVSISDFKIAGGIILFIIAASNLLFPQKTNRLTSSTLGIVPLGTPLIVGPAVLTTILNLC
;
A
#
# COMPACT_ATOMS: atom_id res chain seq x y z
N MET A 1 22.93 28.25 -20.19
CA MET A 1 22.84 26.78 -20.32
C MET A 1 22.48 26.05 -19.01
N ALA A 2 22.20 26.75 -17.88
CA ALA A 2 21.93 26.13 -16.58
C ALA A 2 20.45 26.22 -16.13
N THR A 3 19.54 26.67 -17.00
CA THR A 3 18.11 26.88 -16.68
C THR A 3 17.16 25.83 -17.26
N PHE A 4 17.67 24.83 -18.00
CA PHE A 4 16.87 23.73 -18.56
C PHE A 4 16.84 22.47 -17.67
N PHE A 5 17.71 22.34 -16.67
CA PHE A 5 17.81 21.15 -15.80
C PHE A 5 16.91 21.18 -14.55
N GLN A 6 16.24 22.30 -14.25
CA GLN A 6 15.34 22.38 -13.08
C GLN A 6 13.87 22.09 -13.41
N SER A 7 13.43 22.21 -14.67
CA SER A 7 12.02 21.95 -15.04
C SER A 7 11.70 20.47 -15.28
N GLU A 8 12.71 19.60 -15.44
CA GLU A 8 12.52 18.14 -15.62
C GLU A 8 12.30 17.38 -14.30
N ASN A 9 12.81 17.87 -13.17
CA ASN A 9 12.83 17.09 -11.93
C ASN A 9 11.45 16.99 -11.26
N TRP A 10 10.67 18.07 -11.31
CA TRP A 10 9.31 18.10 -10.72
C TRP A 10 8.35 17.19 -11.47
N MET A 11 8.50 17.11 -12.80
CA MET A 11 7.73 16.20 -13.62
C MET A 11 7.97 14.75 -13.18
N ASN A 12 9.23 14.37 -12.93
CA ASN A 12 9.57 13.01 -12.51
C ASN A 12 8.96 12.62 -11.17
N TYR A 13 8.93 13.53 -10.19
CA TYR A 13 8.26 13.28 -8.91
C TYR A 13 6.73 13.15 -9.05
N LEU A 14 6.12 13.96 -9.92
CA LEU A 14 4.69 13.85 -10.20
C LEU A 14 4.36 12.56 -10.97
N LEU A 15 5.22 12.16 -11.92
CA LEU A 15 5.08 10.92 -12.67
C LEU A 15 5.25 9.70 -11.76
N ALA A 16 6.05 9.77 -10.71
CA ALA A 16 6.20 8.73 -9.69
C ALA A 16 4.92 8.49 -8.87
N LEU A 17 4.00 9.45 -8.80
CA LEU A 17 2.70 9.28 -8.13
C LEU A 17 1.77 8.34 -8.89
N ILE A 18 1.87 8.30 -10.22
CA ILE A 18 1.02 7.47 -11.08
C ILE A 18 1.14 5.98 -10.70
N PRO A 19 2.33 5.35 -10.70
CA PRO A 19 2.45 3.94 -10.34
C PRO A 19 2.09 3.67 -8.87
N ILE A 20 2.32 4.62 -7.95
CA ILE A 20 1.88 4.48 -6.55
C ILE A 20 0.35 4.47 -6.47
N PHE A 21 -0.33 5.39 -7.16
CA PHE A 21 -1.79 5.46 -7.18
C PHE A 21 -2.42 4.20 -7.77
N VAL A 22 -1.85 3.69 -8.86
CA VAL A 22 -2.25 2.42 -9.47
C VAL A 22 -2.01 1.25 -8.51
N ALA A 23 -0.87 1.22 -7.82
CA ALA A 23 -0.53 0.15 -6.89
C ALA A 23 -1.40 0.14 -5.61
N ILE A 24 -1.91 1.30 -5.17
CA ILE A 24 -2.85 1.40 -4.05
C ILE A 24 -4.20 0.79 -4.42
N ASP A 25 -4.61 0.82 -5.70
CA ASP A 25 -5.94 0.38 -6.14
C ASP A 25 -7.08 1.08 -5.37
N VAL A 26 -7.15 2.41 -5.49
CA VAL A 26 -8.17 3.24 -4.82
C VAL A 26 -9.59 2.77 -5.15
N ILE A 27 -9.81 2.31 -6.39
CA ILE A 27 -11.12 1.83 -6.85
C ILE A 27 -11.49 0.51 -6.17
N GLY A 28 -10.55 -0.45 -6.09
CA GLY A 28 -10.77 -1.74 -5.43
C GLY A 28 -10.88 -1.64 -3.91
N ILE A 29 -10.18 -0.71 -3.27
CA ILE A 29 -10.24 -0.53 -1.81
C ILE A 29 -11.58 0.04 -1.34
N LEU A 30 -12.23 0.92 -2.12
CA LEU A 30 -13.50 1.56 -1.75
C LEU A 30 -14.61 0.57 -1.33
N PRO A 31 -15.00 -0.43 -2.13
CA PRO A 31 -16.03 -1.39 -1.75
C PRO A 31 -15.63 -2.24 -0.54
N ILE A 32 -14.34 -2.55 -0.41
CA ILE A 32 -13.81 -3.29 0.76
C ILE A 32 -13.95 -2.44 2.02
N PHE A 33 -13.60 -1.15 1.95
CA PHE A 33 -13.75 -0.22 3.07
C PHE A 33 -15.21 -0.04 3.48
N ILE A 34 -16.13 0.08 2.52
CA ILE A 34 -17.57 0.17 2.81
C ILE A 34 -18.04 -1.08 3.54
N THR A 35 -17.71 -2.27 3.03
CA THR A 35 -18.09 -3.55 3.63
C THR A 35 -17.51 -3.73 5.04
N LEU A 36 -16.27 -3.27 5.28
CA LEU A 36 -15.63 -3.35 6.60
C LEU A 36 -16.13 -2.29 7.61
N THR A 37 -16.78 -1.23 7.14
CA THR A 37 -17.24 -0.11 7.99
C THR A 37 -18.76 0.08 8.00
N GLU A 38 -19.52 -0.84 7.39
CA GLU A 38 -20.98 -0.77 7.25
C GLU A 38 -21.69 -0.68 8.61
N ASP A 39 -21.23 -1.46 9.60
CA ASP A 39 -21.80 -1.52 10.96
C ASP A 39 -21.15 -0.51 11.95
N ILE A 40 -20.35 0.47 11.48
CA ILE A 40 -19.55 1.35 12.35
C ILE A 40 -20.09 2.79 12.34
N GLU A 41 -20.21 3.38 13.53
CA GLU A 41 -20.64 4.77 13.71
C GLU A 41 -19.72 5.77 12.99
N ALA A 42 -20.28 6.85 12.44
CA ALA A 42 -19.55 7.82 11.63
C ALA A 42 -18.32 8.45 12.33
N LYS A 43 -18.43 8.68 13.66
CA LYS A 43 -17.33 9.21 14.49
C LYS A 43 -16.15 8.24 14.56
N GLU A 44 -16.45 6.96 14.72
CA GLU A 44 -15.44 5.90 14.80
C GLU A 44 -14.86 5.58 13.42
N ARG A 45 -15.68 5.62 12.37
CA ARG A 45 -15.23 5.52 10.97
C ARG A 45 -14.17 6.56 10.61
N THR A 46 -14.33 7.81 11.06
CA THR A 46 -13.32 8.87 10.84
C THR A 46 -12.00 8.56 11.56
N LYS A 47 -12.06 7.95 12.75
CA LYS A 47 -10.87 7.51 13.48
C LYS A 47 -10.15 6.39 12.73
N ILE A 48 -10.90 5.42 12.20
CA ILE A 48 -10.37 4.34 11.36
C ILE A 48 -9.65 4.87 10.13
N VAL A 49 -10.25 5.83 9.41
CA VAL A 49 -9.62 6.47 8.23
C VAL A 49 -8.29 7.13 8.61
N LYS A 50 -8.27 7.95 9.67
CA LYS A 50 -7.04 8.61 10.13
C LYS A 50 -5.96 7.59 10.50
N GLN A 51 -6.33 6.55 11.22
CA GLN A 51 -5.41 5.48 11.64
C GLN A 51 -4.87 4.71 10.43
N SER A 52 -5.70 4.47 9.41
CA SER A 52 -5.30 3.85 8.15
C SER A 52 -4.29 4.69 7.39
N ILE A 53 -4.53 5.99 7.26
CA ILE A 53 -3.63 6.93 6.59
C ILE A 53 -2.30 7.01 7.35
N VAL A 54 -2.33 7.18 8.67
CA VAL A 54 -1.11 7.26 9.49
C VAL A 54 -0.31 5.97 9.41
N THR A 55 -0.96 4.81 9.54
CA THR A 55 -0.29 3.50 9.44
C THR A 55 0.37 3.35 8.07
N SER A 56 -0.38 3.61 7.00
CA SER A 56 0.10 3.55 5.62
C SER A 56 1.31 4.45 5.41
N PHE A 57 1.23 5.69 5.88
CA PHE A 57 2.31 6.67 5.76
C PHE A 57 3.57 6.22 6.50
N VAL A 58 3.44 5.77 7.75
CA VAL A 58 4.57 5.30 8.57
C VAL A 58 5.23 4.08 7.95
N VAL A 59 4.46 3.09 7.51
CA VAL A 59 5.00 1.87 6.88
C VAL A 59 5.69 2.22 5.56
N SER A 60 5.08 3.06 4.73
CA SER A 60 5.66 3.52 3.46
C SER A 60 6.97 4.29 3.69
N MET A 61 7.00 5.20 4.64
CA MET A 61 8.19 5.97 4.99
C MET A 61 9.30 5.09 5.56
N GLY A 62 8.96 4.14 6.43
CA GLY A 62 9.90 3.16 6.96
C GLY A 62 10.52 2.32 5.84
N PHE A 63 9.71 1.89 4.87
CA PHE A 63 10.18 1.10 3.74
C PHE A 63 10.99 1.94 2.74
N LEU A 64 10.61 3.20 2.51
CA LEU A 64 11.37 4.16 1.70
C LEU A 64 12.78 4.36 2.27
N ALA A 65 12.88 4.52 3.60
CA ALA A 65 14.16 4.76 4.28
C ALA A 65 15.01 3.49 4.42
N LEU A 66 14.41 2.35 4.74
CA LEU A 66 15.12 1.13 5.13
C LEU A 66 15.14 0.04 4.05
N GLY A 67 14.28 0.10 3.03
CA GLY A 67 14.03 -1.01 2.12
C GLY A 67 15.29 -1.50 1.38
N LYS A 68 16.06 -0.58 0.77
CA LYS A 68 17.33 -0.94 0.10
C LYS A 68 18.36 -1.55 1.05
N PHE A 69 18.40 -1.07 2.30
CA PHE A 69 19.30 -1.59 3.31
C PHE A 69 18.93 -3.01 3.71
N VAL A 70 17.64 -3.25 4.00
CA VAL A 70 17.12 -4.59 4.34
C VAL A 70 17.43 -5.58 3.22
N PHE A 71 17.23 -5.21 1.95
CA PHE A 71 17.49 -6.08 0.82
C PHE A 71 18.96 -6.43 0.65
N ARG A 72 19.84 -5.44 0.87
CA ARG A 72 21.29 -5.66 0.84
C ARG A 72 21.73 -6.64 1.93
N VAL A 73 21.16 -6.55 3.13
CA VAL A 73 21.45 -7.47 4.24
C VAL A 73 20.92 -8.87 3.95
N LEU A 74 19.74 -8.98 3.33
CA LEU A 74 19.13 -10.26 2.95
C LEU A 74 19.79 -10.90 1.70
N GLY A 75 20.60 -10.16 0.96
CA GLY A 75 21.19 -10.64 -0.31
C GLY A 75 20.18 -10.79 -1.45
N VAL A 76 19.07 -10.05 -1.39
CA VAL A 76 17.95 -10.13 -2.34
C VAL A 76 17.96 -8.93 -3.28
N SER A 77 17.75 -9.15 -4.58
CA SER A 77 17.65 -8.07 -5.55
C SER A 77 16.24 -7.45 -5.58
N ILE A 78 16.13 -6.24 -6.12
CA ILE A 78 14.83 -5.59 -6.35
C ILE A 78 13.97 -6.44 -7.31
N SER A 79 14.60 -7.12 -8.28
CA SER A 79 13.93 -7.99 -9.23
C SER A 79 13.29 -9.21 -8.55
N ASP A 80 14.00 -9.83 -7.59
CA ASP A 80 13.48 -10.99 -6.85
C ASP A 80 12.23 -10.62 -6.05
N PHE A 81 12.25 -9.47 -5.40
CA PHE A 81 11.10 -8.97 -4.65
C PHE A 81 9.91 -8.61 -5.52
N LYS A 82 10.14 -8.05 -6.72
CA LYS A 82 9.07 -7.80 -7.70
C LYS A 82 8.36 -9.09 -8.09
N ILE A 83 9.13 -10.15 -8.38
CA ILE A 83 8.59 -11.46 -8.74
C ILE A 83 7.80 -12.05 -7.56
N ALA A 84 8.38 -12.04 -6.36
CA ALA A 84 7.72 -12.54 -5.16
C ALA A 84 6.43 -11.76 -4.83
N GLY A 85 6.49 -10.42 -4.88
CA GLY A 85 5.34 -9.54 -4.67
C GLY A 85 4.22 -9.80 -5.67
N GLY A 86 4.54 -9.98 -6.95
CA GLY A 86 3.58 -10.33 -7.99
C GLY A 86 2.91 -11.69 -7.74
N ILE A 87 3.70 -12.71 -7.35
CA ILE A 87 3.18 -14.04 -7.00
C ILE A 87 2.25 -13.96 -5.79
N ILE A 88 2.63 -13.21 -4.75
CA ILE A 88 1.80 -13.02 -3.54
C ILE A 88 0.46 -12.35 -3.90
N LEU A 89 0.49 -11.28 -4.71
CA LEU A 89 -0.73 -10.59 -5.16
C LEU A 89 -1.64 -11.51 -5.97
N PHE A 90 -1.06 -12.31 -6.88
CA PHE A 90 -1.82 -13.30 -7.65
C PHE A 90 -2.49 -14.33 -6.75
N ILE A 91 -1.77 -14.86 -5.75
CA ILE A 91 -2.32 -15.82 -4.78
C ILE A 91 -3.44 -15.18 -3.96
N ILE A 92 -3.28 -13.95 -3.48
CA ILE A 92 -4.32 -13.24 -2.72
C ILE A 92 -5.57 -13.05 -3.59
N ALA A 93 -5.42 -12.56 -4.82
CA ALA A 93 -6.53 -12.36 -5.74
C ALA A 93 -7.27 -13.67 -6.05
N ALA A 94 -6.52 -14.74 -6.38
CA ALA A 94 -7.09 -16.07 -6.63
C ALA A 94 -7.80 -16.62 -5.39
N SER A 95 -7.20 -16.44 -4.20
CA SER A 95 -7.80 -16.89 -2.94
C SER A 95 -9.12 -16.18 -2.63
N ASN A 96 -9.20 -14.87 -2.87
CA ASN A 96 -10.42 -14.09 -2.65
C ASN A 96 -11.55 -14.50 -3.60
N LEU A 97 -11.21 -14.89 -4.84
CA LEU A 97 -12.18 -15.35 -5.83
C LEU A 97 -12.69 -16.77 -5.52
N LEU A 98 -11.80 -17.67 -5.10
CA LEU A 98 -12.13 -19.08 -4.81
C LEU A 98 -12.75 -19.28 -3.42
N PHE A 99 -12.30 -18.50 -2.44
CA PHE A 99 -12.71 -18.60 -1.03
C PHE A 99 -13.07 -17.20 -0.51
N PRO A 100 -14.29 -16.71 -0.80
CA PRO A 100 -14.73 -15.43 -0.25
C PRO A 100 -14.69 -15.50 1.28
N GLN A 101 -13.73 -14.79 1.89
CA GLN A 101 -13.61 -14.74 3.33
C GLN A 101 -14.85 -14.06 3.93
N LYS A 102 -15.49 -14.73 4.88
CA LYS A 102 -16.41 -14.03 5.80
C LYS A 102 -15.55 -13.14 6.69
N THR A 103 -15.77 -11.84 6.60
CA THR A 103 -15.10 -10.85 7.45
C THR A 103 -15.46 -11.17 8.91
N ASN A 104 -14.51 -11.74 9.66
CA ASN A 104 -14.66 -11.78 11.11
C ASN A 104 -14.79 -10.32 11.57
N ARG A 105 -15.77 -10.03 12.43
CA ARG A 105 -15.96 -8.71 13.03
C ARG A 105 -14.71 -8.35 13.83
N LEU A 106 -13.76 -7.70 13.17
CA LEU A 106 -12.59 -7.12 13.80
C LEU A 106 -13.06 -5.93 14.64
N THR A 107 -12.48 -5.77 15.82
CA THR A 107 -12.76 -4.60 16.65
C THR A 107 -12.38 -3.34 15.87
N SER A 108 -13.28 -2.35 15.91
CA SER A 108 -13.12 -1.04 15.25
C SER A 108 -11.76 -0.38 15.46
N SER A 109 -11.15 -0.57 16.63
CA SER A 109 -9.83 -0.01 16.98
C SER A 109 -8.64 -0.58 16.18
N THR A 110 -8.78 -1.78 15.61
CA THR A 110 -7.70 -2.45 14.87
C THR A 110 -7.86 -2.31 13.37
N LEU A 111 -9.10 -2.12 12.88
CA LEU A 111 -9.42 -2.02 11.45
C LEU A 111 -8.55 -1.02 10.70
N GLY A 112 -8.23 0.12 11.34
CA GLY A 112 -7.37 1.14 10.76
C GLY A 112 -5.92 0.68 10.53
N ILE A 113 -5.40 -0.22 11.37
CA ILE A 113 -4.03 -0.77 11.21
C ILE A 113 -4.09 -1.99 10.30
N VAL A 114 -4.95 -2.95 10.64
CA VAL A 114 -5.17 -4.20 9.88
C VAL A 114 -6.68 -4.45 9.71
N PRO A 115 -7.17 -4.68 8.48
CA PRO A 115 -6.40 -4.82 7.25
C PRO A 115 -6.23 -3.51 6.47
N LEU A 116 -6.84 -2.38 6.89
CA LEU A 116 -6.93 -1.17 6.04
C LEU A 116 -5.59 -0.50 5.78
N GLY A 117 -4.87 -0.08 6.83
CA GLY A 117 -3.54 0.51 6.68
C GLY A 117 -2.56 -0.49 6.06
N THR A 118 -2.54 -1.70 6.61
CA THR A 118 -1.77 -2.83 6.09
C THR A 118 -2.60 -4.12 6.16
N PRO A 119 -2.68 -4.95 5.11
CA PRO A 119 -1.99 -4.82 3.83
C PRO A 119 -2.80 -4.15 2.71
N LEU A 120 -4.00 -3.60 2.96
CA LEU A 120 -4.85 -3.05 1.88
C LEU A 120 -4.24 -1.81 1.22
N ILE A 121 -4.05 -0.73 1.96
CA ILE A 121 -3.50 0.51 1.40
C ILE A 121 -2.01 0.35 1.12
N VAL A 122 -1.22 -0.09 2.12
CA VAL A 122 0.20 -0.39 1.94
C VAL A 122 0.41 -1.89 1.92
N GLY A 123 0.13 -2.44 0.75
CA GLY A 123 0.32 -3.85 0.44
C GLY A 123 1.60 -4.15 -0.32
N PRO A 124 1.79 -5.41 -0.72
CA PRO A 124 2.95 -5.86 -1.48
C PRO A 124 3.18 -5.05 -2.77
N ALA A 125 2.09 -4.66 -3.46
CA ALA A 125 2.15 -3.84 -4.67
C ALA A 125 2.78 -2.48 -4.40
N VAL A 126 2.26 -1.75 -3.41
CA VAL A 126 2.74 -0.41 -3.04
C VAL A 126 4.17 -0.45 -2.57
N LEU A 127 4.54 -1.41 -1.71
CA LEU A 127 5.91 -1.56 -1.23
C LEU A 127 6.89 -1.84 -2.38
N THR A 128 6.52 -2.72 -3.31
CA THR A 128 7.32 -3.01 -4.51
C THR A 128 7.50 -1.78 -5.40
N THR A 129 6.43 -1.00 -5.58
CA THR A 129 6.46 0.25 -6.35
C THR A 129 7.36 1.29 -5.69
N ILE A 130 7.27 1.47 -4.37
CA ILE A 130 8.12 2.40 -3.61
C ILE A 130 9.60 2.04 -3.82
N LEU A 131 9.97 0.75 -3.72
CA LEU A 131 11.35 0.32 -3.97
C LEU A 131 11.86 0.62 -5.38
N ASN A 132 10.97 0.54 -6.37
CA ASN A 132 11.35 0.81 -7.76
C ASN A 132 11.59 2.30 -8.03
N LEU A 133 10.96 3.17 -7.23
CA LEU A 133 11.08 4.62 -7.34
C LEU A 133 12.26 5.19 -6.52
N CYS A 134 12.82 4.40 -5.59
CA CYS A 134 14.03 4.74 -4.84
C CYS A 134 15.30 4.55 -5.66
#